data_AF-A0A7H9HTB3-F1
#
_entry.id   AF-A0A7H9HTB3-F1
#
_cell.length_a   1.000
_cell.length_b   1.000
_cell.length_c   1.000
_cell.angle_alpha   90.00
_cell.angle_beta   90.00
_cell.angle_gamma   90.00
#
_symmetry.space_group_name_H-M   'P 1'
#
loop_
_entity.id
_entity.type
_entity.pdbx_description
1 polymer ?
#
loop_
_entity_poly.entity_id
_entity_poly.type
_entity_poly.pdbx_seq_one_letter_code
_entity_poly.pdbx_strand_id
1 'polypeptide(L)'
;MSINGLKDSNVWYLLVDLTLFQKDLVEILISLHASSLRRELEPGDDEIEDGDGKMYPELSSKQMMYIFDSNLRAVGNHPCLLVDHYMPRQFLRMEPNEKLVNNSGKFQKLQQMLCGIIERDRVEFPEVLRICLISHSVRELDLLEGLILGQRVRIKRLSGTSLYDEKHIYDPEGDDPCESRDDTPCNDSGTNKYTGYSRDDYDYSAKRQKRASKCDDDWIFLTTTAHLINDPALMEGYDADCIISFDPLLDPSLPALEVLYRKANKRLPIIKFLVADSPDHYILENATQGGCTPYSELKKSINHYLRTRHRSRGESCNVDYNQLVKSLLKGDQLTDMLPDIRLSTVTTDVDPYQPHMSELYSPGSQLRIDESVFDMKSYQSELMKRAVGRLLAIQEEYKHKHEDLSNKRLEETARQNGFDTTKAIIATTFKKFQECEKTANDSEKRLERSQTESDKLEQRLQSLRKIQTELAKLVSLQDPSEIDKALLLYTEKSNIMQTELEALQLANENKNKRNDELRSEYQQKSSLAAELAQNLQALKGSDQMLEKEVTGPAPRLHSDALKRKESQLKAELEEYSKRSKFLKAFISKLTSSYDLKLNGDGRSQNSSSSSSLNGRASGTRSRLTRSNTPTYT
;
A
#
# COMPACT_ATOMS: atom_id res chain seq x y z
N MET A 1 21.18 -27.22 28.65
CA MET A 1 22.24 -26.43 27.97
C MET A 1 22.15 -24.99 28.46
N SER A 2 23.26 -24.38 28.82
CA SER A 2 23.29 -23.08 29.54
C SER A 2 22.89 -21.89 28.66
N ILE A 3 21.90 -21.10 29.09
CA ILE A 3 21.50 -19.81 28.46
C ILE A 3 22.68 -18.81 28.41
N ASN A 4 23.67 -18.95 29.29
CA ASN A 4 24.87 -18.12 29.27
C ASN A 4 25.87 -18.47 28.14
N GLY A 5 25.70 -19.60 27.46
CA GLY A 5 26.47 -19.98 26.26
C GLY A 5 25.80 -19.58 24.94
N LEU A 6 24.52 -19.14 24.97
CA LEU A 6 23.79 -18.65 23.78
C LEU A 6 24.00 -17.15 23.51
N LYS A 7 24.69 -16.41 24.38
CA LYS A 7 25.04 -15.01 24.12
C LYS A 7 26.07 -14.84 22.99
N ASP A 8 26.70 -15.93 22.55
CA ASP A 8 27.65 -15.94 21.44
C ASP A 8 27.01 -16.32 20.09
N SER A 9 25.75 -16.78 20.04
CA SER A 9 25.04 -17.09 18.81
C SER A 9 23.98 -16.04 18.50
N ASN A 10 23.94 -15.52 17.26
CA ASN A 10 22.96 -14.54 16.78
C ASN A 10 21.56 -15.18 16.62
N VAL A 11 21.03 -15.77 17.69
CA VAL A 11 19.72 -16.42 17.74
C VAL A 11 18.76 -15.52 18.47
N TRP A 12 17.69 -15.12 17.79
CA TRP A 12 16.64 -14.30 18.38
C TRP A 12 15.30 -15.01 18.31
N TYR A 13 14.48 -14.78 19.34
CA TYR A 13 13.16 -15.37 19.46
C TYR A 13 12.12 -14.28 19.25
N LEU A 14 11.22 -14.49 18.29
CA LEU A 14 10.05 -13.64 18.12
C LEU A 14 8.86 -14.32 18.80
N LEU A 15 8.36 -13.67 19.85
CA LEU A 15 7.14 -14.11 20.52
C LEU A 15 5.91 -13.83 19.66
N VAL A 16 5.05 -14.83 19.56
CA VAL A 16 3.84 -14.83 18.75
C VAL A 16 2.67 -15.29 19.61
N ASP A 17 1.56 -14.58 19.52
CA ASP A 17 0.30 -14.97 20.17
C ASP A 17 -0.54 -15.89 19.28
N LEU A 18 -1.39 -16.70 19.90
CA LEU A 18 -2.38 -17.53 19.21
C LEU A 18 -3.58 -16.69 18.75
N THR A 19 -4.07 -16.96 17.54
CA THR A 19 -5.33 -16.38 17.05
C THR A 19 -6.52 -16.89 17.86
N LEU A 20 -7.66 -16.17 17.82
CA LEU A 20 -8.90 -16.63 18.46
C LEU A 20 -9.31 -18.03 17.99
N PHE A 21 -9.13 -18.32 16.71
CA PHE A 21 -9.42 -19.63 16.14
C PHE A 21 -8.46 -20.71 16.65
N GLN A 22 -7.16 -20.41 16.76
CA GLN A 22 -6.19 -21.32 17.39
C GLN A 22 -6.54 -21.58 18.85
N LYS A 23 -6.93 -20.55 19.62
CA LYS A 23 -7.38 -20.69 21.01
C LYS A 23 -8.60 -21.59 21.12
N ASP A 24 -9.63 -21.38 20.31
CA ASP A 24 -10.83 -22.22 20.29
C ASP A 24 -10.51 -23.70 19.99
N LEU A 25 -9.57 -23.99 19.09
CA LEU A 25 -9.14 -25.37 18.82
C LEU A 25 -8.38 -26.00 19.98
N VAL A 26 -7.52 -25.22 20.66
CA VAL A 26 -6.84 -25.67 21.87
C VAL A 26 -7.84 -26.00 22.98
N GLU A 27 -8.89 -25.20 23.15
CA GLU A 27 -9.94 -25.44 24.13
C GLU A 27 -10.75 -26.71 23.80
N ILE A 28 -10.99 -26.99 22.52
CA ILE A 28 -11.55 -28.26 22.07
C ILE A 28 -10.61 -29.43 22.44
N LEU A 29 -9.30 -29.29 22.22
CA LEU A 29 -8.33 -30.32 22.60
C LEU A 29 -8.31 -30.53 24.13
N ILE A 30 -8.33 -29.47 24.92
CA ILE A 30 -8.40 -29.56 26.39
C ILE A 30 -9.66 -30.30 26.82
N SER A 31 -10.82 -29.99 26.22
CA SER A 31 -12.08 -30.66 26.56
C SER A 31 -12.06 -32.17 26.32
N LEU A 32 -11.29 -32.64 25.33
CA LEU A 32 -11.10 -34.06 25.02
C LEU A 32 -10.07 -34.73 25.94
N HIS A 33 -9.02 -34.01 26.32
CA HIS A 33 -7.90 -34.54 27.10
C HIS A 33 -8.04 -34.32 28.61
N ALA A 34 -9.04 -33.56 29.07
CA ALA A 34 -9.19 -33.15 30.48
C ALA A 34 -9.19 -34.31 31.48
N SER A 35 -9.86 -35.43 31.17
CA SER A 35 -9.89 -36.62 32.04
C SER A 35 -8.50 -37.27 32.18
N SER A 36 -7.78 -37.40 31.07
CA SER A 36 -6.41 -37.95 31.04
C SER A 36 -5.40 -37.02 31.70
N LEU A 37 -5.56 -35.70 31.50
CA LEU A 37 -4.73 -34.67 32.12
C LEU A 37 -4.91 -34.68 33.64
N ARG A 38 -6.13 -34.79 34.15
CA ARG A 38 -6.38 -34.91 35.60
C ARG A 38 -5.68 -36.13 36.20
N ARG A 39 -5.84 -37.31 35.58
CA ARG A 39 -5.21 -38.56 36.03
C ARG A 39 -3.68 -38.48 36.07
N GLU A 40 -3.06 -37.83 35.10
CA GLU A 40 -1.60 -37.73 35.02
C GLU A 40 -1.04 -36.56 35.84
N LEU A 41 -1.79 -35.47 36.04
CA LEU A 41 -1.31 -34.26 36.75
C LEU A 41 -1.60 -34.28 38.25
N GLU A 42 -2.68 -34.92 38.68
CA GLU A 42 -3.02 -35.13 40.09
C GLU A 42 -2.42 -36.45 40.58
N PRO A 43 -1.75 -36.48 41.75
CA PRO A 43 -1.26 -37.74 42.31
C PRO A 43 -2.43 -38.51 42.93
N GLY A 44 -3.02 -39.44 42.16
CA GLY A 44 -4.03 -40.39 42.62
C GLY A 44 -3.64 -41.82 42.22
N ASP A 45 -3.93 -42.79 43.07
CA ASP A 45 -3.50 -44.19 42.93
C ASP A 45 -3.94 -44.81 41.58
N ASP A 46 -2.98 -45.47 40.91
CA ASP A 46 -3.16 -46.22 39.66
C ASP A 46 -3.99 -47.50 39.92
N GLU A 47 -5.31 -47.40 40.07
CA GLU A 47 -6.20 -48.56 39.92
C GLU A 47 -6.57 -48.74 38.44
N ILE A 48 -5.80 -49.60 37.77
CA ILE A 48 -6.10 -50.08 36.42
C ILE A 48 -7.22 -51.12 36.54
N GLU A 49 -8.47 -50.72 36.27
CA GLU A 49 -9.52 -51.69 35.93
C GLU A 49 -9.32 -52.15 34.48
N ASP A 50 -8.70 -53.32 34.30
CA ASP A 50 -8.64 -54.04 33.02
C ASP A 50 -10.06 -54.48 32.62
N GLY A 51 -10.76 -53.60 31.89
CA GLY A 51 -12.04 -53.90 31.26
C GLY A 51 -11.88 -54.75 30.00
N ASP A 52 -12.02 -56.07 30.16
CA ASP A 52 -12.06 -57.05 29.08
C ASP A 52 -13.28 -56.81 28.16
N GLY A 53 -13.06 -56.50 26.88
CA GLY A 53 -14.13 -56.52 25.86
C GLY A 53 -14.21 -55.37 24.83
N LYS A 54 -13.10 -54.79 24.34
CA LYS A 54 -13.14 -53.88 23.17
C LYS A 54 -12.27 -54.35 22.00
N MET A 55 -12.78 -54.14 20.78
CA MET A 55 -12.22 -54.62 19.51
C MET A 55 -10.95 -53.86 19.07
N TYR A 56 -10.57 -52.77 19.74
CA TYR A 56 -9.39 -51.96 19.45
C TYR A 56 -8.62 -51.61 20.74
N PRO A 57 -7.30 -51.38 20.65
CA PRO A 57 -6.49 -51.00 21.81
C PRO A 57 -6.85 -49.60 22.31
N GLU A 58 -7.16 -49.48 23.60
CA GLU A 58 -7.42 -48.20 24.25
C GLU A 58 -6.12 -47.38 24.40
N LEU A 59 -6.23 -46.05 24.26
CA LEU A 59 -5.07 -45.16 24.41
C LEU A 59 -4.73 -44.96 25.89
N SER A 60 -3.46 -45.21 26.25
CA SER A 60 -2.94 -44.94 27.59
C SER A 60 -2.90 -43.44 27.90
N SER A 61 -3.06 -43.05 29.17
CA SER A 61 -2.95 -41.65 29.62
C SER A 61 -1.63 -40.98 29.23
N LYS A 62 -0.52 -41.75 29.22
CA LYS A 62 0.78 -41.27 28.70
C LYS A 62 0.76 -41.01 27.20
N GLN A 63 0.13 -41.89 26.43
CA GLN A 63 -0.01 -41.72 24.97
C GLN A 63 -0.90 -40.52 24.65
N MET A 64 -1.99 -40.33 25.42
CA MET A 64 -2.86 -39.16 25.31
C MET A 64 -2.11 -37.86 25.57
N MET A 65 -1.20 -37.83 26.56
CA MET A 65 -0.34 -36.67 26.84
C MET A 65 0.58 -36.33 25.65
N TYR A 66 1.22 -37.32 25.03
CA TYR A 66 2.06 -37.10 23.84
C TYR A 66 1.23 -36.65 22.63
N ILE A 67 0.04 -37.22 22.44
CA ILE A 67 -0.89 -36.80 21.39
C ILE A 67 -1.33 -35.35 21.63
N PHE A 68 -1.63 -34.97 22.86
CA PHE A 68 -2.00 -33.61 23.23
C PHE A 68 -0.86 -32.62 22.92
N ASP A 69 0.37 -32.92 23.33
CA ASP A 69 1.54 -32.08 23.03
C ASP A 69 1.78 -31.94 21.52
N SER A 70 1.76 -33.06 20.79
CA SER A 70 1.90 -33.05 19.32
C SER A 70 0.81 -32.21 18.66
N ASN A 71 -0.44 -32.34 19.10
CA ASN A 71 -1.56 -31.57 18.55
C ASN A 71 -1.49 -30.09 18.94
N LEU A 72 -1.00 -29.78 20.14
CA LEU A 72 -0.79 -28.40 20.59
C LEU A 72 0.30 -27.70 19.77
N ARG A 73 1.41 -28.39 19.48
CA ARG A 73 2.45 -27.89 18.57
C ARG A 73 1.92 -27.70 17.14
N ALA A 74 1.13 -28.66 16.63
CA ALA A 74 0.51 -28.53 15.31
C ALA A 74 -0.42 -27.31 15.23
N VAL A 75 -1.28 -27.08 16.22
CA VAL A 75 -2.17 -25.91 16.28
C VAL A 75 -1.37 -24.61 16.43
N GLY A 76 -0.31 -24.61 17.26
CA GLY A 76 0.58 -23.47 17.44
C GLY A 76 1.30 -23.05 16.16
N ASN A 77 1.60 -24.00 15.27
CA ASN A 77 2.14 -23.71 13.94
C ASN A 77 1.04 -23.26 12.97
N HIS A 78 0.03 -24.10 12.73
CA HIS A 78 -1.11 -23.74 11.87
C HIS A 78 -2.32 -24.67 12.11
N PRO A 79 -3.56 -24.14 12.24
CA PRO A 79 -4.77 -24.93 12.43
C PRO A 79 -5.03 -26.05 11.39
N CYS A 80 -4.68 -25.80 10.12
CA CYS A 80 -4.83 -26.78 9.04
C CYS A 80 -3.96 -28.03 9.22
N LEU A 81 -2.93 -28.00 10.08
CA LEU A 81 -2.11 -29.19 10.36
C LEU A 81 -2.85 -30.20 11.25
N LEU A 82 -3.85 -29.74 12.02
CA LEU A 82 -4.66 -30.59 12.89
C LEU A 82 -5.89 -31.14 12.16
N VAL A 83 -6.60 -30.29 11.41
CA VAL A 83 -7.87 -30.65 10.77
C VAL A 83 -7.83 -30.30 9.27
N ASP A 84 -7.80 -31.35 8.45
CA ASP A 84 -7.69 -31.26 6.99
C ASP A 84 -8.87 -30.50 6.34
N HIS A 85 -10.05 -30.45 6.98
CA HIS A 85 -11.21 -29.71 6.46
C HIS A 85 -10.97 -28.19 6.33
N TYR A 86 -10.04 -27.64 7.11
CA TYR A 86 -9.66 -26.23 6.99
C TYR A 86 -8.65 -25.98 5.88
N MET A 87 -8.06 -27.04 5.30
CA MET A 87 -7.03 -26.93 4.28
C MET A 87 -7.64 -26.47 2.95
N PRO A 88 -7.15 -25.37 2.34
CA PRO A 88 -7.58 -24.95 1.02
C PRO A 88 -7.30 -26.03 -0.03
N ARG A 89 -8.28 -26.35 -0.89
CA ARG A 89 -8.09 -27.33 -1.97
C ARG A 89 -7.26 -26.81 -3.15
N GLN A 90 -7.02 -25.50 -3.23
CA GLN A 90 -6.40 -24.83 -4.37
C GLN A 90 -5.31 -23.87 -3.90
N PHE A 91 -4.15 -24.40 -3.48
CA PHE A 91 -3.01 -23.59 -3.02
C PHE A 91 -2.40 -22.66 -4.07
N LEU A 92 -2.59 -22.97 -5.36
CA LEU A 92 -2.04 -22.19 -6.47
C LEU A 92 -2.87 -20.95 -6.83
N ARG A 93 -4.02 -20.72 -6.17
CA ARG A 93 -4.81 -19.51 -6.35
C ARG A 93 -4.42 -18.49 -5.26
N MET A 94 -4.46 -17.20 -5.60
CA MET A 94 -4.08 -16.13 -4.67
C MET A 94 -5.08 -15.92 -3.50
N GLU A 95 -6.36 -16.27 -3.69
CA GLU A 95 -7.42 -16.10 -2.67
C GLU A 95 -7.17 -16.86 -1.34
N PRO A 96 -6.61 -18.09 -1.33
CA PRO A 96 -6.22 -18.79 -0.11
C PRO A 96 -5.27 -18.06 0.85
N ASN A 97 -4.43 -17.14 0.36
CA ASN A 97 -3.32 -16.61 1.14
C ASN A 97 -3.80 -15.78 2.33
N GLU A 98 -4.81 -14.94 2.16
CA GLU A 98 -5.36 -14.13 3.27
C GLU A 98 -6.00 -15.01 4.36
N LYS A 99 -6.67 -16.10 3.97
CA LYS A 99 -7.31 -17.03 4.93
C LYS A 99 -6.26 -17.80 5.72
N LEU A 100 -5.20 -18.28 5.06
CA LEU A 100 -4.09 -18.98 5.70
C LEU A 100 -3.38 -18.06 6.72
N VAL A 101 -3.11 -16.82 6.30
CA VAL A 101 -2.53 -15.79 7.17
C VAL A 101 -3.42 -15.53 8.38
N ASN A 102 -4.70 -15.21 8.17
CA ASN A 102 -5.59 -14.80 9.26
C ASN A 102 -5.81 -15.91 10.30
N ASN A 103 -5.66 -17.17 9.91
CA ASN A 103 -5.89 -18.33 10.79
C ASN A 103 -4.72 -18.63 11.74
N SER A 104 -3.47 -18.24 11.42
CA SER A 104 -2.30 -18.53 12.25
C SER A 104 -1.50 -17.28 12.61
N GLY A 105 -1.22 -17.10 13.90
CA GLY A 105 -0.42 -15.97 14.39
C GLY A 105 1.00 -15.98 13.81
N LYS A 106 1.63 -17.15 13.67
CA LYS A 106 2.98 -17.27 13.10
C LYS A 106 3.01 -16.82 11.64
N PHE A 107 1.98 -17.17 10.88
CA PHE A 107 1.86 -16.78 9.47
C PHE A 107 1.60 -15.28 9.31
N GLN A 108 0.80 -14.66 10.19
CA GLN A 108 0.63 -13.20 10.22
C GLN A 108 1.97 -12.49 10.42
N LYS A 109 2.77 -12.93 11.40
CA LYS A 109 4.07 -12.32 11.68
C LYS A 109 5.11 -12.58 10.59
N LEU A 110 5.12 -13.78 10.01
CA LEU A 110 5.95 -14.07 8.85
C LEU A 110 5.58 -13.17 7.66
N GLN A 111 4.29 -12.99 7.35
CA GLN A 111 3.89 -12.14 6.24
C GLN A 111 4.29 -10.69 6.48
N GLN A 112 4.11 -10.16 7.70
CA GLN A 112 4.58 -8.80 8.04
C GLN A 112 6.09 -8.65 7.83
N MET A 113 6.86 -9.66 8.24
CA MET A 113 8.32 -9.68 8.03
C MET A 113 8.70 -9.80 6.55
N LEU A 114 8.05 -10.67 5.78
CA LEU A 114 8.29 -10.83 4.34
C LEU A 114 7.91 -9.58 3.56
N CYS A 115 6.79 -8.92 3.89
CA CYS A 115 6.43 -7.63 3.31
C CYS A 115 7.51 -6.58 3.56
N GLY A 116 8.02 -6.47 4.79
CA GLY A 116 9.13 -5.57 5.12
C GLY A 116 10.43 -5.87 4.34
N ILE A 117 10.68 -7.14 4.01
CA ILE A 117 11.81 -7.57 3.17
C ILE A 117 11.58 -7.24 1.70
N ILE A 118 10.39 -7.51 1.17
CA ILE A 118 10.08 -7.30 -0.26
C ILE A 118 9.95 -5.82 -0.60
N GLU A 119 9.35 -5.02 0.29
CA GLU A 119 9.14 -3.57 0.13
C GLU A 119 10.35 -2.74 0.55
N ARG A 120 11.50 -3.38 0.83
CA ARG A 120 12.72 -2.69 1.25
C ARG A 120 13.20 -1.67 0.22
N ASP A 121 13.88 -0.63 0.70
CA ASP A 121 14.51 0.36 -0.17
C ASP A 121 15.73 -0.27 -0.86
N ARG A 122 15.54 -0.64 -2.13
CA ARG A 122 16.59 -1.21 -3.00
C ARG A 122 17.70 -0.22 -3.34
N VAL A 123 17.53 1.07 -3.00
CA VAL A 123 18.59 2.08 -3.12
C VAL A 123 19.58 1.97 -1.96
N GLU A 124 19.10 1.73 -0.73
CA GLU A 124 19.97 1.54 0.46
C GLU A 124 20.55 0.12 0.49
N PHE A 125 19.79 -0.89 0.06
CA PHE A 125 20.20 -2.30 0.04
C PHE A 125 19.97 -2.93 -1.34
N PRO A 126 20.93 -2.80 -2.27
CA PRO A 126 20.78 -3.32 -3.64
C PRO A 126 21.05 -4.83 -3.76
N GLU A 127 21.63 -5.47 -2.75
CA GLU A 127 22.00 -6.89 -2.80
C GLU A 127 20.76 -7.80 -2.74
N VAL A 128 20.78 -8.86 -3.57
CA VAL A 128 19.74 -9.91 -3.57
C VAL A 128 19.84 -10.69 -2.26
N LEU A 129 18.72 -10.77 -1.53
CA LEU A 129 18.70 -11.48 -0.26
C LEU A 129 18.41 -12.96 -0.45
N ARG A 130 19.08 -13.77 0.35
CA ARG A 130 18.94 -15.22 0.38
C ARG A 130 18.42 -15.64 1.76
N ILE A 131 17.17 -16.07 1.84
CA ILE A 131 16.50 -16.40 3.11
C ILE A 131 16.26 -17.90 3.18
N CYS A 132 16.65 -18.54 4.27
CA CYS A 132 16.33 -19.93 4.53
C CYS A 132 15.18 -20.01 5.53
N LEU A 133 14.07 -20.62 5.11
CA LEU A 133 12.91 -20.90 5.94
C LEU A 133 12.92 -22.37 6.36
N ILE A 134 12.91 -22.60 7.67
CA ILE A 134 12.96 -23.93 8.27
C ILE A 134 11.64 -24.23 8.97
N SER A 135 10.96 -25.30 8.58
CA SER A 135 9.73 -25.78 9.23
C SER A 135 9.96 -27.11 9.96
N HIS A 136 8.96 -27.54 10.74
CA HIS A 136 9.01 -28.84 11.42
C HIS A 136 8.47 -29.97 10.52
N SER A 137 7.41 -29.70 9.75
CA SER A 137 6.70 -30.71 8.93
C SER A 137 6.70 -30.39 7.44
N VAL A 138 6.64 -31.43 6.61
CA VAL A 138 6.47 -31.31 5.15
C VAL A 138 5.13 -30.67 4.80
N ARG A 139 4.06 -30.99 5.54
CA ARG A 139 2.74 -30.34 5.36
C ARG A 139 2.81 -28.85 5.68
N GLU A 140 3.63 -28.47 6.66
CA GLU A 140 3.86 -27.06 7.00
C GLU A 140 4.65 -26.35 5.89
N LEU A 141 5.61 -27.03 5.24
CA LEU A 141 6.27 -26.49 4.05
C LEU A 141 5.30 -26.24 2.90
N ASP A 142 4.33 -27.13 2.66
CA ASP A 142 3.32 -26.93 1.62
C ASP A 142 2.50 -25.65 1.89
N LEU A 143 2.17 -25.39 3.16
CA LEU A 143 1.46 -24.16 3.56
C LEU A 143 2.34 -22.91 3.39
N LEU A 144 3.63 -22.99 3.73
CA LEU A 144 4.59 -21.90 3.56
C LEU A 144 4.86 -21.61 2.07
N GLU A 145 5.04 -22.65 1.25
CA GLU A 145 5.16 -22.54 -0.19
C GLU A 145 3.90 -21.88 -0.76
N GLY A 146 2.70 -22.34 -0.38
CA GLY A 146 1.43 -21.70 -0.75
C GLY A 146 1.35 -20.21 -0.42
N LEU A 147 1.84 -19.80 0.74
CA LEU A 147 1.85 -18.38 1.16
C LEU A 147 2.79 -17.51 0.30
N ILE A 148 3.95 -18.05 -0.04
CA ILE A 148 5.03 -17.33 -0.74
C ILE A 148 4.77 -17.32 -2.26
N LEU A 149 4.06 -18.33 -2.77
CA LEU A 149 3.63 -18.40 -4.15
C LEU A 149 2.81 -17.15 -4.54
N GLY A 150 3.22 -16.51 -5.63
CA GLY A 150 2.63 -15.27 -6.12
C GLY A 150 3.24 -13.98 -5.54
N GLN A 151 4.21 -14.07 -4.63
CA GLN A 151 5.05 -12.95 -4.21
C GLN A 151 6.23 -12.73 -5.17
N ARG A 152 6.87 -11.55 -5.14
CA ARG A 152 8.02 -11.21 -6.00
C ARG A 152 9.34 -11.79 -5.44
N VAL A 153 9.38 -13.10 -5.28
CA VAL A 153 10.52 -13.84 -4.73
C VAL A 153 10.66 -15.17 -5.47
N ARG A 154 11.89 -15.67 -5.58
CA ARG A 154 12.20 -16.99 -6.15
C ARG A 154 12.23 -18.01 -5.03
N ILE A 155 11.56 -19.13 -5.25
CA ILE A 155 11.45 -20.20 -4.25
C ILE A 155 12.23 -21.41 -4.75
N LYS A 156 13.09 -21.98 -3.89
CA LYS A 156 13.68 -23.30 -4.11
C LYS A 156 13.43 -24.18 -2.89
N ARG A 157 12.74 -25.30 -3.09
CA ARG A 157 12.44 -26.26 -2.04
C ARG A 157 13.52 -27.33 -2.02
N LEU A 158 14.14 -27.53 -0.85
CA LEU A 158 15.20 -28.51 -0.64
C LEU A 158 14.67 -29.80 0.00
N SER A 159 13.49 -29.74 0.62
CA SER A 159 12.90 -30.87 1.35
C SER A 159 11.53 -31.23 0.78
N GLY A 160 11.37 -32.46 0.30
CA GLY A 160 10.11 -32.96 -0.26
C GLY A 160 9.84 -32.48 -1.69
N THR A 161 8.60 -32.66 -2.15
CA THR A 161 8.16 -32.28 -3.51
C THR A 161 7.55 -30.88 -3.52
N SER A 162 7.98 -30.01 -4.45
CA SER A 162 7.37 -28.67 -4.61
C SER A 162 5.92 -28.75 -5.08
N LEU A 163 5.07 -27.82 -4.61
CA LEU A 163 3.72 -27.63 -5.10
C LEU A 163 3.71 -27.06 -6.52
N TYR A 164 4.67 -26.19 -6.84
CA TYR A 164 4.82 -25.61 -8.17
C TYR A 164 6.30 -25.52 -8.54
N ASP A 165 6.70 -26.23 -9.59
CA ASP A 165 8.05 -26.18 -10.11
C ASP A 165 8.19 -25.04 -11.12
N GLU A 166 8.72 -23.90 -10.65
CA GLU A 166 9.02 -22.74 -11.49
C GLU A 166 10.30 -22.93 -12.33
N LYS A 167 11.00 -24.06 -12.18
CA LYS A 167 12.29 -24.37 -12.84
C LYS A 167 13.35 -23.29 -12.63
N HIS A 168 13.37 -22.67 -11.44
CA HIS A 168 14.41 -21.71 -11.08
C HIS A 168 15.72 -22.45 -10.77
N ILE A 169 16.72 -22.26 -11.62
CA ILE A 169 18.08 -22.76 -11.37
C ILE A 169 18.78 -21.76 -10.46
N TYR A 170 19.29 -22.25 -9.33
CA TYR A 170 20.09 -21.45 -8.42
C TYR A 170 21.56 -21.56 -8.84
N ASP A 171 22.07 -20.50 -9.45
CA ASP A 171 23.50 -20.36 -9.76
C ASP A 171 24.16 -19.49 -8.68
N PRO A 172 25.01 -20.05 -7.81
CA PRO A 172 25.68 -19.30 -6.74
C PRO A 172 26.72 -18.29 -7.29
N GLU A 173 27.27 -18.57 -8.47
CA GLU A 173 28.21 -17.72 -9.22
C GLU A 173 27.56 -17.45 -10.58
N GLY A 174 27.31 -16.20 -10.95
CA GLY A 174 26.54 -15.82 -12.15
C GLY A 174 27.22 -16.10 -13.51
N ASP A 175 27.76 -17.30 -13.69
CA ASP A 175 28.30 -17.82 -14.94
C ASP A 175 27.22 -18.58 -15.73
N ASP A 176 27.38 -18.61 -17.06
CA ASP A 176 26.45 -19.17 -18.04
C ASP A 176 25.90 -20.56 -17.66
N PRO A 177 24.64 -20.88 -18.02
CA PRO A 177 23.98 -22.12 -17.62
C PRO A 177 24.65 -23.32 -18.29
N CYS A 178 25.61 -23.91 -17.61
CA CYS A 178 26.16 -25.21 -17.94
C CYS A 178 25.45 -26.25 -17.06
N GLU A 179 24.82 -27.23 -17.70
CA GLU A 179 23.98 -28.29 -17.11
C GLU A 179 24.55 -28.83 -15.77
N SER A 180 24.03 -28.32 -14.65
CA SER A 180 24.17 -28.96 -13.35
C SER A 180 23.07 -30.00 -13.20
N ARG A 181 23.47 -31.25 -12.95
CA ARG A 181 22.58 -32.38 -12.64
C ARG A 181 22.17 -32.29 -11.17
N ASP A 182 21.11 -31.53 -10.88
CA ASP A 182 20.43 -31.60 -9.58
C ASP A 182 19.31 -32.66 -9.67
N ASP A 183 19.44 -33.72 -8.87
CA ASP A 183 18.52 -34.86 -8.75
C ASP A 183 17.21 -34.49 -8.02
N THR A 184 16.42 -33.59 -8.61
CA THR A 184 14.99 -33.51 -8.28
C THR A 184 14.25 -34.45 -9.24
N PRO A 185 13.61 -35.53 -8.76
CA PRO A 185 12.95 -36.48 -9.65
C PRO A 185 11.78 -35.81 -10.37
N CYS A 186 11.99 -35.50 -11.65
CA CYS A 186 10.94 -35.09 -12.57
C CYS A 186 9.91 -36.22 -12.65
N ASN A 187 8.68 -35.96 -12.25
CA ASN A 187 7.58 -36.90 -12.37
C ASN A 187 7.04 -36.91 -13.81
N ASP A 188 7.88 -37.28 -14.78
CA ASP A 188 7.45 -37.63 -16.13
C ASP A 188 6.97 -39.09 -16.14
N SER A 189 5.92 -39.36 -15.37
CA SER A 189 5.19 -40.61 -15.46
C SER A 189 4.25 -40.56 -16.67
N GLY A 190 4.80 -40.96 -17.82
CA GLY A 190 4.04 -41.13 -19.04
C GLY A 190 3.07 -42.29 -18.98
N THR A 191 1.77 -42.01 -18.94
CA THR A 191 0.71 -42.88 -19.45
C THR A 191 -0.49 -42.04 -19.89
N ASN A 192 -0.55 -41.66 -21.16
CA ASN A 192 -1.81 -41.57 -21.92
C ASN A 192 -1.47 -41.36 -23.40
N LYS A 193 -1.32 -42.48 -24.11
CA LYS A 193 -1.28 -42.51 -25.57
C LYS A 193 -2.69 -42.28 -26.11
N TYR A 194 -2.75 -41.46 -27.16
CA TYR A 194 -3.76 -41.44 -28.21
C TYR A 194 -5.03 -40.58 -28.00
N THR A 195 -4.93 -39.32 -28.43
CA THR A 195 -6.01 -38.67 -29.19
C THR A 195 -5.37 -38.03 -30.43
N GLY A 196 -5.80 -38.45 -31.63
CA GLY A 196 -5.21 -38.10 -32.92
C GLY A 196 -5.43 -36.65 -33.38
N TYR A 197 -5.19 -35.68 -32.51
CA TYR A 197 -5.16 -34.27 -32.84
C TYR A 197 -3.75 -33.72 -32.57
N SER A 198 -3.20 -32.97 -33.53
CA SER A 198 -1.97 -32.20 -33.33
C SER A 198 -2.20 -31.27 -32.15
N ARG A 199 -1.49 -31.50 -31.04
CA ARG A 199 -1.47 -30.56 -29.92
C ARG A 199 -0.87 -29.26 -30.45
N ASP A 200 -1.66 -28.20 -30.43
CA ASP A 200 -1.16 -26.85 -30.59
C ASP A 200 -0.19 -26.57 -29.43
N ASP A 201 1.10 -26.80 -29.67
CA ASP A 201 2.21 -26.44 -28.79
C ASP A 201 2.39 -24.91 -28.78
N TYR A 202 1.37 -24.20 -28.30
CA TYR A 202 1.56 -22.84 -27.79
C TYR A 202 2.25 -22.92 -26.43
N ASP A 203 3.54 -23.19 -26.47
CA ASP A 203 4.46 -23.04 -25.35
C ASP A 203 4.62 -21.53 -25.05
N TYR A 204 3.65 -20.97 -24.33
CA TYR A 204 3.63 -19.56 -23.91
C TYR A 204 4.80 -19.20 -22.98
N SER A 205 5.52 -20.18 -22.43
CA SER A 205 6.64 -20.02 -21.48
C SER A 205 7.99 -19.79 -22.18
N ALA A 206 8.29 -20.54 -23.24
CA ALA A 206 9.61 -20.56 -23.88
C ALA A 206 9.97 -19.26 -24.60
N LYS A 207 8.98 -18.55 -25.15
CA LYS A 207 9.20 -17.24 -25.83
C LYS A 207 9.34 -16.07 -24.86
N ARG A 208 8.98 -16.22 -23.59
CA ARG A 208 9.15 -15.17 -22.56
C ARG A 208 10.50 -15.26 -21.84
N GLN A 209 11.08 -16.46 -21.75
CA GLN A 209 12.39 -16.68 -21.10
C GLN A 209 13.58 -16.02 -21.82
N LYS A 210 13.49 -15.75 -23.14
CA LYS A 210 14.55 -15.05 -23.88
C LYS A 210 14.64 -13.53 -23.60
N ARG A 211 13.82 -13.00 -22.70
CA ARG A 211 13.91 -11.62 -22.18
C ARG A 211 14.05 -11.59 -20.66
N ALA A 212 14.81 -12.52 -20.08
CA ALA A 212 15.26 -12.38 -18.71
C ALA A 212 16.21 -11.18 -18.62
N SER A 213 15.65 -10.00 -18.37
CA SER A 213 16.39 -8.96 -17.66
C SER A 213 17.00 -9.60 -16.42
N LYS A 214 18.24 -9.25 -16.06
CA LYS A 214 18.80 -9.58 -14.73
C LYS A 214 17.72 -9.32 -13.70
N CYS A 215 17.19 -10.39 -13.14
CA CYS A 215 16.00 -10.36 -12.32
C CYS A 215 16.53 -10.44 -10.89
N ASP A 216 16.68 -9.26 -10.28
CA ASP A 216 17.22 -9.04 -8.95
C ASP A 216 16.19 -9.43 -7.86
N ASP A 217 15.46 -10.51 -8.08
CA ASP A 217 14.45 -11.01 -7.14
C ASP A 217 15.12 -11.82 -6.03
N ASP A 218 14.61 -11.69 -4.80
CA ASP A 218 15.15 -12.33 -3.61
C ASP A 218 14.88 -13.85 -3.63
N TRP A 219 15.77 -14.64 -3.02
CA TRP A 219 15.69 -16.09 -2.96
C TRP A 219 15.21 -16.57 -1.61
N ILE A 220 14.28 -17.53 -1.61
CA ILE A 220 13.79 -18.21 -0.42
C ILE A 220 14.01 -19.72 -0.57
N PHE A 221 14.78 -20.29 0.35
CA PHE A 221 15.04 -21.73 0.46
C PHE A 221 14.13 -22.34 1.51
N LEU A 222 13.37 -23.37 1.12
CA LEU A 222 12.44 -24.08 2.02
C LEU A 222 13.01 -25.43 2.44
N THR A 223 13.14 -25.68 3.74
CA THR A 223 13.63 -26.96 4.27
C THR A 223 12.95 -27.37 5.59
N THR A 224 13.08 -28.65 5.98
CA THR A 224 12.56 -29.15 7.26
C THR A 224 13.68 -29.42 8.26
N THR A 225 13.39 -29.31 9.56
CA THR A 225 14.32 -29.67 10.63
C THR A 225 14.75 -31.13 10.55
N ALA A 226 13.81 -32.04 10.26
CA ALA A 226 14.10 -33.46 10.10
C ALA A 226 15.10 -33.75 8.97
N HIS A 227 15.00 -33.05 7.83
CA HIS A 227 15.91 -33.26 6.71
C HIS A 227 17.30 -32.69 7.02
N LEU A 228 17.38 -31.52 7.67
CA LEU A 228 18.65 -30.94 8.13
C LEU A 228 19.39 -31.81 9.15
N ILE A 229 18.65 -32.56 9.99
CA ILE A 229 19.24 -33.50 10.95
C ILE A 229 19.80 -34.73 10.24
N ASN A 230 19.09 -35.22 9.22
CA ASN A 230 19.44 -36.46 8.54
C ASN A 230 20.50 -36.28 7.45
N ASP A 231 20.52 -35.14 6.76
CA ASP A 231 21.46 -34.84 5.68
C ASP A 231 22.30 -33.59 5.99
N PRO A 232 23.58 -33.76 6.38
CA PRO A 232 24.47 -32.65 6.68
C PRO A 232 24.97 -31.90 5.41
N ALA A 233 24.85 -32.49 4.22
CA ALA A 233 25.35 -31.90 2.96
C ALA A 233 24.28 -31.07 2.22
N LEU A 234 23.03 -31.05 2.71
CA LEU A 234 21.89 -30.41 2.06
C LEU A 234 22.13 -28.93 1.68
N MET A 235 22.88 -28.21 2.51
CA MET A 235 23.17 -26.77 2.34
C MET A 235 24.53 -26.49 1.68
N GLU A 236 25.27 -27.51 1.23
CA GLU A 236 26.63 -27.35 0.69
C GLU A 236 26.66 -26.57 -0.63
N GLY A 237 25.58 -26.55 -1.41
CA GLY A 237 25.45 -25.77 -2.64
C GLY A 237 24.84 -24.37 -2.48
N TYR A 238 24.37 -24.00 -1.29
CA TYR A 238 23.54 -22.82 -1.08
C TYR A 238 24.19 -21.83 -0.12
N ASP A 239 23.90 -20.55 -0.33
CA ASP A 239 24.29 -19.46 0.58
C ASP A 239 23.03 -18.81 1.12
N ALA A 240 23.03 -18.42 2.40
CA ALA A 240 21.92 -17.73 3.05
C ALA A 240 22.43 -16.51 3.83
N ASP A 241 21.67 -15.43 3.81
CA ASP A 241 21.92 -14.20 4.57
C ASP A 241 21.12 -14.20 5.89
N CYS A 242 19.98 -14.91 5.94
CA CYS A 242 19.14 -15.01 7.14
C CYS A 242 18.44 -16.37 7.21
N ILE A 243 18.29 -16.89 8.42
CA ILE A 243 17.46 -18.07 8.71
C ILE A 243 16.24 -17.65 9.52
N ILE A 244 15.06 -18.09 9.09
CA ILE A 244 13.83 -17.97 9.86
C ILE A 244 13.30 -19.38 10.13
N SER A 245 13.14 -19.72 11.41
CA SER A 245 12.68 -21.04 11.83
C SER A 245 11.32 -20.96 12.50
N PHE A 246 10.43 -21.83 12.06
CA PHE A 246 9.13 -22.10 12.71
C PHE A 246 9.25 -23.10 13.87
N ASP A 247 10.38 -23.83 13.94
CA ASP A 247 10.72 -24.77 15.00
C ASP A 247 11.58 -24.06 16.08
N PRO A 248 11.00 -23.76 17.26
CA PRO A 248 11.71 -23.02 18.30
C PRO A 248 12.88 -23.83 18.92
N LEU A 249 12.83 -25.16 18.83
CA LEU A 249 13.80 -26.08 19.43
C LEU A 249 14.97 -26.43 18.49
N LEU A 250 15.04 -25.83 17.30
CA LEU A 250 16.13 -26.04 16.35
C LEU A 250 17.51 -25.79 16.99
N ASP A 251 18.40 -26.78 16.94
CA ASP A 251 19.75 -26.62 17.46
C ASP A 251 20.61 -25.75 16.51
N PRO A 252 21.16 -24.60 16.95
CA PRO A 252 22.03 -23.79 16.10
C PRO A 252 23.38 -24.45 15.77
N SER A 253 23.80 -25.50 16.49
CA SER A 253 25.03 -26.26 16.20
C SER A 253 24.87 -27.43 15.22
N LEU A 254 23.79 -27.47 14.45
CA LEU A 254 23.61 -28.53 13.46
C LEU A 254 24.69 -28.47 12.35
N PRO A 255 25.28 -29.61 11.94
CA PRO A 255 26.31 -29.66 10.90
C PRO A 255 25.89 -29.00 9.57
N ALA A 256 24.63 -29.17 9.16
CA ALA A 256 24.10 -28.54 7.95
C ALA A 256 24.10 -27.00 8.03
N LEU A 257 23.94 -26.43 9.22
CA LEU A 257 23.98 -24.99 9.46
C LEU A 257 25.42 -24.49 9.62
N GLU A 258 26.33 -25.31 10.14
CA GLU A 258 27.78 -25.00 10.16
C GLU A 258 28.34 -24.72 8.77
N VAL A 259 27.88 -25.44 7.75
CA VAL A 259 28.28 -25.20 6.36
C VAL A 259 27.89 -23.78 5.91
N LEU A 260 26.70 -23.31 6.28
CA LEU A 260 26.25 -21.95 5.98
C LEU A 260 27.07 -20.89 6.73
N TYR A 261 27.37 -21.12 8.01
CA TYR A 261 28.19 -20.20 8.80
C TYR A 261 29.62 -20.06 8.26
N ARG A 262 30.19 -21.12 7.66
CA ARG A 262 31.53 -21.07 7.06
C ARG A 262 31.56 -20.24 5.77
N LYS A 263 30.48 -20.26 4.99
CA LYS A 263 30.38 -19.53 3.72
C LYS A 263 29.96 -18.08 3.90
N ALA A 264 29.01 -17.83 4.79
CA ALA A 264 28.64 -16.49 5.18
C ALA A 264 29.79 -15.88 5.99
N ASN A 265 30.68 -15.11 5.36
CA ASN A 265 31.77 -14.38 6.02
C ASN A 265 31.31 -13.36 7.10
N LYS A 266 30.03 -13.39 7.51
CA LYS A 266 29.34 -12.57 8.51
C LYS A 266 28.59 -13.49 9.49
N ARG A 267 28.34 -13.03 10.72
CA ARG A 267 27.54 -13.80 11.69
C ARG A 267 26.10 -13.92 11.19
N LEU A 268 25.67 -15.13 10.83
CA LEU A 268 24.36 -15.34 10.23
C LEU A 268 23.23 -15.18 11.27
N PRO A 269 22.25 -14.30 11.01
CA PRO A 269 21.07 -14.11 11.86
C PRO A 269 20.10 -15.31 11.83
N ILE A 270 19.70 -15.82 13.00
CA ILE A 270 18.60 -16.80 13.14
C ILE A 270 17.43 -16.18 13.89
N ILE A 271 16.26 -16.14 13.27
CA ILE A 271 15.02 -15.69 13.90
C ILE A 271 14.10 -16.91 14.10
N LYS A 272 13.70 -17.20 15.33
CA LYS A 272 12.83 -18.32 15.68
C LYS A 272 11.46 -17.81 16.13
N PHE A 273 10.39 -18.28 15.51
CA PHE A 273 9.03 -17.99 15.97
C PHE A 273 8.67 -18.87 17.16
N LEU A 274 8.35 -18.24 18.29
CA LEU A 274 7.99 -18.90 19.52
C LEU A 274 6.58 -18.47 19.93
N VAL A 275 5.70 -19.45 20.19
CA VAL A 275 4.37 -19.15 20.71
C VAL A 275 4.47 -18.78 22.18
N ALA A 276 3.90 -17.64 22.58
CA ALA A 276 3.93 -17.20 23.96
C ALA A 276 3.28 -18.22 24.91
N ASP A 277 3.95 -18.45 26.04
CA ASP A 277 3.57 -19.39 27.10
C ASP A 277 3.35 -20.86 26.67
N SER A 278 3.67 -21.24 25.44
CA SER A 278 3.53 -22.62 24.94
C SER A 278 4.46 -23.61 25.67
N PRO A 279 4.25 -24.93 25.51
CA PRO A 279 5.16 -25.93 26.05
C PRO A 279 6.62 -25.72 25.62
N ASP A 280 6.84 -25.32 24.37
CA ASP A 280 8.18 -25.03 23.84
C ASP A 280 8.81 -23.81 24.53
N HIS A 281 8.01 -22.78 24.84
CA HIS A 281 8.49 -21.60 25.57
C HIS A 281 8.95 -21.98 26.97
N TYR A 282 8.18 -22.84 27.65
CA TYR A 282 8.54 -23.35 28.98
C TYR A 282 9.84 -24.17 28.94
N ILE A 283 9.98 -25.04 27.94
CA ILE A 283 11.19 -25.86 27.76
C ILE A 283 12.40 -24.95 27.52
N LEU A 284 12.29 -23.91 26.70
CA LEU A 284 13.41 -23.02 26.40
C LEU A 284 13.88 -22.21 27.63
N GLU A 285 12.98 -21.69 28.46
CA GLU A 285 13.39 -20.97 29.68
C GLU A 285 14.01 -21.93 30.72
N ASN A 286 13.43 -23.14 30.87
CA ASN A 286 13.82 -24.11 31.90
C ASN A 286 14.90 -25.12 31.47
N ALA A 287 15.32 -25.16 30.20
CA ALA A 287 16.36 -26.06 29.65
C ALA A 287 17.74 -25.90 30.33
N THR A 288 17.88 -24.92 31.23
CA THR A 288 19.06 -24.69 32.07
C THR A 288 19.08 -25.54 33.34
N GLN A 289 17.94 -26.08 33.79
CA GLN A 289 17.85 -26.92 34.98
C GLN A 289 18.09 -28.40 34.60
N GLY A 290 19.34 -28.72 34.27
CA GLY A 290 19.74 -30.08 33.90
C GLY A 290 19.48 -31.08 35.03
N GLY A 291 18.47 -31.95 34.87
CA GLY A 291 18.20 -33.03 35.82
C GLY A 291 16.82 -33.70 35.75
N CYS A 292 15.87 -33.22 34.93
CA CYS A 292 14.55 -33.85 34.81
C CYS A 292 14.49 -34.82 33.62
N THR A 293 13.68 -35.88 33.75
CA THR A 293 13.37 -36.76 32.61
C THR A 293 12.52 -35.98 31.59
N PRO A 294 12.65 -36.24 30.28
CA PRO A 294 11.93 -35.48 29.23
C PRO A 294 10.41 -35.50 29.44
N TYR A 295 9.87 -36.59 29.99
CA TYR A 295 8.45 -36.70 30.33
C TYR A 295 8.04 -35.83 31.53
N SER A 296 8.92 -35.66 32.53
CA SER A 296 8.66 -34.79 33.68
C SER A 296 8.64 -33.31 33.26
N GLU A 297 9.55 -32.92 32.36
CA GLU A 297 9.58 -31.57 31.79
C GLU A 297 8.33 -31.29 30.96
N LEU A 298 7.90 -32.26 30.14
CA LEU A 298 6.64 -32.19 29.39
C LEU A 298 5.43 -32.01 30.31
N LYS A 299 5.36 -32.78 31.40
CA LYS A 299 4.27 -32.66 32.38
C LYS A 299 4.22 -31.26 33.02
N LYS A 300 5.38 -30.70 33.36
CA LYS A 300 5.49 -29.35 33.93
C LYS A 300 5.13 -28.27 32.92
N SER A 301 5.56 -28.42 31.66
CA SER A 301 5.29 -27.45 30.59
C SER A 301 3.80 -27.37 30.24
N ILE A 302 3.13 -28.52 30.17
CA ILE A 302 1.68 -28.59 29.93
C ILE A 302 0.92 -27.98 31.12
N ASN A 303 1.31 -28.29 32.36
CA ASN A 303 0.68 -27.69 33.54
C ASN A 303 0.83 -26.16 33.55
N HIS A 304 2.01 -25.66 33.20
CA HIS A 304 2.22 -24.22 33.04
C HIS A 304 1.28 -23.63 31.98
N TYR A 305 1.23 -24.23 30.79
CA TYR A 305 0.38 -23.77 29.69
C TYR A 305 -1.11 -23.73 30.06
N LEU A 306 -1.62 -24.77 30.72
CA LEU A 306 -3.03 -24.83 31.15
C LEU A 306 -3.40 -23.70 32.11
N ARG A 307 -2.44 -23.21 32.92
CA ARG A 307 -2.66 -22.11 33.87
C ARG A 307 -2.53 -20.72 33.26
N THR A 308 -1.78 -20.58 32.16
CA THR A 308 -1.47 -19.28 31.54
C THR A 308 -2.29 -18.98 30.28
N ARG A 309 -2.98 -19.98 29.69
CA ARG A 309 -3.70 -19.88 28.41
C ARG A 309 -4.72 -18.72 28.27
N HIS A 310 -5.28 -18.23 29.38
CA HIS A 310 -6.28 -17.15 29.36
C HIS A 310 -5.65 -15.75 29.29
N ARG A 311 -4.34 -15.62 29.47
CA ARG A 311 -3.65 -14.34 29.35
C ARG A 311 -3.29 -14.08 27.90
N SER A 312 -3.83 -12.99 27.34
CA SER A 312 -3.22 -12.35 26.17
C SER A 312 -2.14 -11.39 26.69
N ARG A 313 -0.88 -11.54 26.24
CA ARG A 313 0.15 -10.51 26.46
C ARG A 313 -0.22 -9.27 25.63
N GLY A 314 -1.08 -8.39 26.18
CA GLY A 314 -1.47 -7.15 25.54
C GLY A 314 -0.27 -6.20 25.32
N GLU A 315 -0.30 -5.47 24.19
CA GLU A 315 0.51 -4.32 23.72
C GLU A 315 2.06 -4.38 23.78
N SER A 316 2.64 -5.28 24.56
CA SER A 316 4.08 -5.36 24.83
C SER A 316 4.88 -6.18 23.80
N CYS A 317 4.21 -6.76 22.81
CA CYS A 317 4.81 -7.47 21.67
C CYS A 317 4.65 -6.74 20.33
N ASN A 318 4.37 -5.43 20.33
CA ASN A 318 4.26 -4.66 19.08
C ASN A 318 5.66 -4.33 18.52
N VAL A 319 6.28 -5.32 17.90
CA VAL A 319 7.58 -5.17 17.22
C VAL A 319 7.35 -4.45 15.90
N ASP A 320 8.07 -3.35 15.66
CA ASP A 320 8.11 -2.72 14.33
C ASP A 320 8.97 -3.58 13.39
N TYR A 321 8.30 -4.41 12.59
CA TYR A 321 8.94 -5.32 11.65
C TYR A 321 9.79 -4.61 10.60
N ASN A 322 9.46 -3.36 10.22
CA ASN A 322 10.24 -2.61 9.23
C ASN A 322 11.58 -2.16 9.82
N GLN A 323 11.58 -1.74 11.08
CA GLN A 323 12.81 -1.41 11.81
C GLN A 323 13.64 -2.66 12.11
N LEU A 324 12.98 -3.76 12.46
CA LEU A 324 13.63 -5.06 12.65
C LEU A 324 14.35 -5.51 11.38
N VAL A 325 13.67 -5.49 10.22
CA VAL A 325 14.27 -5.87 8.93
C VAL A 325 15.43 -4.94 8.57
N LYS A 326 15.30 -3.62 8.75
CA LYS A 326 16.42 -2.70 8.49
C LYS A 326 17.64 -2.98 9.37
N SER A 327 17.42 -3.29 10.65
CA SER A 327 18.49 -3.60 11.61
C SER A 327 19.13 -4.96 11.30
N LEU A 328 18.33 -5.94 10.88
CA LEU A 328 18.78 -7.24 10.39
C LEU A 328 19.70 -7.09 9.16
N LEU A 329 19.33 -6.23 8.21
CA LEU A 329 20.12 -5.97 7.00
C LEU A 329 21.40 -5.19 7.27
N LYS A 330 21.42 -4.31 8.29
CA LYS A 330 22.61 -3.59 8.73
C LYS A 330 23.56 -4.47 9.55
N GLY A 331 23.06 -5.56 10.14
CA GLY A 331 23.82 -6.45 11.00
C GLY A 331 23.94 -5.95 12.45
N ASP A 332 23.03 -5.07 12.89
CA ASP A 332 23.02 -4.52 14.25
C ASP A 332 22.46 -5.53 15.27
N GLN A 333 22.78 -5.37 16.56
CA GLN A 333 22.26 -6.22 17.63
C GLN A 333 20.77 -5.93 17.88
N LEU A 334 19.91 -6.94 17.71
CA LEU A 334 18.45 -6.84 17.85
C LEU A 334 17.92 -6.90 19.30
N THR A 335 18.82 -6.92 20.30
CA THR A 335 18.48 -7.20 21.71
C THR A 335 17.57 -6.16 22.36
N ASP A 336 17.63 -4.90 21.94
CA ASP A 336 16.81 -3.83 22.54
C ASP A 336 15.41 -3.73 21.90
N MET A 337 15.18 -4.41 20.76
CA MET A 337 13.92 -4.32 19.99
C MET A 337 12.98 -5.51 20.17
N LEU A 338 13.47 -6.61 20.75
CA LEU A 338 12.70 -7.84 20.91
C LEU A 338 12.29 -8.04 22.39
N PRO A 339 11.06 -8.50 22.66
CA PRO A 339 10.59 -8.71 24.01
C PRO A 339 11.33 -9.87 24.71
N ASP A 340 11.54 -9.72 26.02
CA ASP A 340 12.13 -10.74 26.90
C ASP A 340 11.36 -12.07 26.84
N ILE A 341 12.09 -13.18 26.75
CA ILE A 341 11.60 -14.58 26.70
C ILE A 341 11.19 -15.09 28.10
N ARG A 342 10.73 -14.22 28.99
CA ARG A 342 10.30 -14.63 30.34
C ARG A 342 8.91 -15.26 30.27
N LEU A 343 8.65 -16.32 31.02
CA LEU A 343 7.29 -16.87 31.15
C LEU A 343 6.35 -15.90 31.91
N SER A 344 5.05 -16.00 31.62
CA SER A 344 4.02 -15.26 32.35
C SER A 344 3.81 -15.80 33.77
N THR A 345 3.49 -14.92 34.72
CA THR A 345 3.21 -15.32 36.11
C THR A 345 1.96 -16.21 36.19
N VAL A 346 2.09 -17.38 36.81
CA VAL A 346 1.00 -18.34 37.05
C VAL A 346 -0.04 -17.76 38.02
N THR A 347 -1.31 -17.75 37.62
CA THR A 347 -2.45 -17.41 38.50
C THR A 347 -3.09 -18.67 39.07
N THR A 348 -3.54 -18.61 40.33
CA THR A 348 -4.24 -19.70 41.02
C THR A 348 -5.77 -19.66 40.85
N ASP A 349 -6.30 -18.63 40.21
CA ASP A 349 -7.73 -18.27 40.34
C ASP A 349 -8.64 -18.95 39.30
N VAL A 350 -8.10 -19.63 38.28
CA VAL A 350 -8.89 -20.26 37.20
C VAL A 350 -8.65 -21.77 37.19
N ASP A 351 -9.73 -22.55 37.15
CA ASP A 351 -9.66 -24.00 37.03
C ASP A 351 -8.93 -24.40 35.72
N PRO A 352 -7.76 -25.07 35.81
CA PRO A 352 -6.93 -25.37 34.64
C PRO A 352 -7.57 -26.38 33.67
N TYR A 353 -8.68 -27.01 34.06
CA TYR A 353 -9.33 -28.08 33.29
C TYR A 353 -10.68 -27.68 32.68
N GLN A 354 -11.22 -26.50 33.01
CA GLN A 354 -12.48 -26.05 32.42
C GLN A 354 -12.23 -25.38 31.06
N PRO A 355 -12.89 -25.83 29.97
CA PRO A 355 -12.70 -25.23 28.65
C PRO A 355 -13.38 -23.86 28.58
N HIS A 356 -12.67 -22.84 28.09
CA HIS A 356 -13.19 -21.48 27.92
C HIS A 356 -13.14 -21.07 26.44
N MET A 357 -14.24 -21.27 25.72
CA MET A 357 -14.35 -20.89 24.31
C MET A 357 -14.54 -19.37 24.15
N SER A 358 -14.13 -18.83 23.00
CA SER A 358 -14.45 -17.44 22.66
C SER A 358 -15.97 -17.22 22.66
N GLU A 359 -16.42 -16.17 23.34
CA GLU A 359 -17.84 -15.84 23.47
C GLU A 359 -18.47 -15.59 22.10
N LEU A 360 -19.53 -16.34 21.80
CA LEU A 360 -20.41 -16.11 20.66
C LEU A 360 -21.72 -15.53 21.18
N TYR A 361 -22.36 -14.65 20.40
CA TYR A 361 -23.63 -14.03 20.80
C TYR A 361 -24.78 -15.05 20.88
N SER A 362 -24.68 -16.16 20.15
CA SER A 362 -25.65 -17.25 20.18
C SER A 362 -25.41 -18.15 21.40
N PRO A 363 -26.40 -18.31 22.31
CA PRO A 363 -26.25 -19.18 23.47
C PRO A 363 -26.30 -20.64 23.02
N GLY A 364 -25.14 -21.31 22.95
CA GLY A 364 -25.11 -22.73 22.57
C GLY A 364 -23.75 -23.42 22.58
N SER A 365 -22.63 -22.71 22.69
CA SER A 365 -21.29 -23.29 22.53
C SER A 365 -20.55 -23.54 23.87
N GLN A 366 -21.23 -24.10 24.88
CA GLN A 366 -20.51 -24.61 26.05
C GLN A 366 -19.97 -26.02 25.72
N LEU A 367 -18.64 -26.16 25.71
CA LEU A 367 -18.00 -27.46 25.52
C LEU A 367 -18.20 -28.32 26.79
N ARG A 368 -18.69 -29.55 26.61
CA ARG A 368 -18.74 -30.54 27.69
C ARG A 368 -17.39 -31.25 27.78
N ILE A 369 -16.91 -31.45 29.00
CA ILE A 369 -15.75 -32.29 29.28
C ILE A 369 -16.15 -33.74 28.98
N ASP A 370 -15.35 -34.45 28.18
CA ASP A 370 -15.56 -35.87 27.94
C ASP A 370 -14.81 -36.71 28.98
N GLU A 371 -15.54 -37.63 29.59
CA GLU A 371 -15.00 -38.63 30.53
C GLU A 371 -14.71 -39.98 29.85
N SER A 372 -14.95 -40.09 28.53
CA SER A 372 -14.81 -41.35 27.79
C SER A 372 -13.36 -41.71 27.49
N VAL A 373 -13.03 -43.01 27.61
CA VAL A 373 -11.79 -43.59 27.09
C VAL A 373 -11.89 -43.70 25.56
N PHE A 374 -10.86 -43.23 24.85
CA PHE A 374 -10.87 -43.14 23.39
C PHE A 374 -9.98 -44.19 22.71
N ASP A 375 -10.50 -44.76 21.62
CA ASP A 375 -9.69 -45.37 20.55
C ASP A 375 -9.21 -44.28 19.59
N MET A 376 -8.09 -44.48 18.87
CA MET A 376 -7.55 -43.47 17.93
C MET A 376 -8.57 -42.99 16.87
N LYS A 377 -9.39 -43.89 16.32
CA LYS A 377 -10.43 -43.52 15.35
C LYS A 377 -11.56 -42.73 16.00
N SER A 378 -11.97 -43.14 17.19
CA SER A 378 -13.00 -42.47 17.99
C SER A 378 -12.54 -41.06 18.38
N TYR A 379 -11.28 -40.91 18.80
CA TYR A 379 -10.63 -39.63 19.08
C TYR A 379 -10.69 -38.68 17.88
N GLN A 380 -10.26 -39.14 16.70
CA GLN A 380 -10.30 -38.33 15.47
C GLN A 380 -11.73 -37.92 15.11
N SER A 381 -12.71 -38.82 15.27
CA SER A 381 -14.11 -38.54 14.95
C SER A 381 -14.74 -37.50 15.88
N GLU A 382 -14.49 -37.58 17.19
CA GLU A 382 -15.01 -36.61 18.16
C GLU A 382 -14.29 -35.24 18.04
N LEU A 383 -12.98 -35.23 17.78
CA LEU A 383 -12.26 -34.00 17.45
C LEU A 383 -12.86 -33.32 16.22
N MET A 384 -13.10 -34.08 15.15
CA MET A 384 -13.70 -33.56 13.92
C MET A 384 -15.12 -33.03 14.17
N LYS A 385 -15.95 -33.77 14.90
CA LYS A 385 -17.33 -33.38 15.22
C LYS A 385 -17.39 -32.08 16.02
N ARG A 386 -16.54 -31.92 17.04
CA ARG A 386 -16.45 -30.69 17.85
C ARG A 386 -15.92 -29.51 17.03
N ALA A 387 -14.89 -29.72 16.22
CA ALA A 387 -14.33 -28.69 15.35
C ALA A 387 -15.35 -28.20 14.29
N VAL A 388 -16.06 -29.13 13.63
CA VAL A 388 -17.10 -28.80 12.65
C VAL A 388 -18.31 -28.14 13.32
N GLY A 389 -18.71 -28.61 14.51
CA GLY A 389 -19.78 -27.97 15.29
C GLY A 389 -19.47 -26.50 15.62
N ARG A 390 -18.22 -26.21 16.02
CA ARG A 390 -17.76 -24.82 16.24
C ARG A 390 -17.75 -24.01 14.96
N LEU A 391 -17.28 -24.57 13.85
CA LEU A 391 -17.30 -23.91 12.54
C LEU A 391 -18.72 -23.51 12.14
N LEU A 392 -19.69 -24.41 12.28
CA LEU A 392 -21.09 -24.13 11.98
C LEU A 392 -21.66 -23.01 12.85
N ALA A 393 -21.35 -23.00 14.15
CA ALA A 393 -21.77 -21.93 15.06
C ALA A 393 -21.20 -20.56 14.65
N ILE A 394 -19.90 -20.51 14.28
CA ILE A 394 -19.26 -19.28 13.77
C ILE A 394 -19.91 -18.84 12.45
N GLN A 395 -20.22 -19.79 11.56
CA GLN A 395 -20.86 -19.48 10.27
C GLN A 395 -22.28 -18.95 10.45
N GLU A 396 -23.04 -19.46 11.42
CA GLU A 396 -24.37 -18.96 11.76
C GLU A 396 -24.30 -17.53 12.31
N GLU A 397 -23.35 -17.25 13.21
CA GLU A 397 -23.13 -15.89 13.72
C GLU A 397 -22.70 -14.93 12.61
N TYR A 398 -21.83 -15.37 11.70
CA TYR A 398 -21.43 -14.58 10.54
C TYR A 398 -22.65 -14.21 9.69
N LYS A 399 -23.57 -15.16 9.44
CA LYS A 399 -24.82 -14.88 8.70
C LYS A 399 -25.68 -13.86 9.42
N HIS A 400 -25.89 -14.01 10.73
CA HIS A 400 -26.67 -13.07 11.52
C HIS A 400 -26.08 -11.65 11.47
N LYS A 401 -24.77 -11.51 11.72
CA LYS A 401 -24.08 -10.20 11.64
C LYS A 401 -24.10 -9.62 10.23
N HIS A 402 -24.05 -10.47 9.20
CA HIS A 402 -24.13 -10.03 7.81
C HIS A 402 -25.52 -9.49 7.46
N GLU A 403 -26.57 -10.16 7.94
CA GLU A 403 -27.96 -9.69 7.80
C GLU A 403 -28.17 -8.37 8.54
N ASP A 404 -27.69 -8.25 9.78
CA ASP A 404 -27.71 -7.00 10.55
C ASP A 404 -26.99 -5.85 9.83
N LEU A 405 -25.82 -6.12 9.27
CA LEU A 405 -25.06 -5.14 8.50
C LEU A 405 -25.77 -4.75 7.21
N SER A 406 -26.38 -5.71 6.52
CA SER A 406 -27.18 -5.47 5.32
C SER A 406 -28.38 -4.57 5.63
N ASN A 407 -29.07 -4.80 6.74
CA ASN A 407 -30.17 -3.96 7.19
C ASN A 407 -29.70 -2.53 7.48
N LYS A 408 -28.58 -2.35 8.20
CA LYS A 408 -27.98 -1.01 8.44
C LYS A 408 -27.56 -0.30 7.15
N ARG A 409 -27.03 -1.03 6.17
CA ARG A 409 -26.70 -0.47 4.84
C ARG A 409 -27.95 -0.01 4.09
N LEU A 410 -29.04 -0.76 4.19
CA LEU A 410 -30.31 -0.41 3.58
C LEU A 410 -30.90 0.86 4.24
N GLU A 411 -30.86 0.96 5.56
CA GLU A 411 -31.26 2.17 6.31
C GLU A 411 -30.43 3.39 5.90
N GLU A 412 -29.11 3.24 5.79
CA GLU A 412 -28.22 4.33 5.34
C GLU A 412 -28.50 4.75 3.90
N THR A 413 -28.77 3.79 3.01
CA THR A 413 -29.15 4.08 1.62
C THR A 413 -30.50 4.82 1.56
N ALA A 414 -31.48 4.41 2.37
CA ALA A 414 -32.76 5.10 2.48
C ALA A 414 -32.59 6.54 3.00
N ARG A 415 -31.69 6.75 3.97
CA ARG A 415 -31.32 8.08 4.46
C ARG A 415 -30.71 8.95 3.37
N GLN A 416 -29.78 8.40 2.58
CA GLN A 416 -29.15 9.11 1.45
C GLN A 416 -30.17 9.49 0.38
N ASN A 417 -31.10 8.59 0.04
CA ASN A 417 -32.22 8.89 -0.86
C ASN A 417 -33.10 10.03 -0.31
N GLY A 418 -33.28 10.11 1.01
CA GLY A 418 -33.93 11.25 1.67
C GLY A 418 -33.19 12.58 1.45
N PHE A 419 -31.86 12.57 1.49
CA PHE A 419 -31.06 13.77 1.18
C PHE A 419 -31.13 14.15 -0.30
N ASP A 420 -31.13 13.20 -1.21
CA ASP A 420 -31.23 13.50 -2.64
C ASP A 420 -32.60 14.06 -3.03
N THR A 421 -33.68 13.52 -2.44
CA THR A 421 -35.03 14.06 -2.65
C THR A 421 -35.17 15.48 -2.09
N THR A 422 -34.68 15.75 -0.89
CA THR A 422 -34.69 17.12 -0.33
C THR A 422 -33.85 18.09 -1.15
N LYS A 423 -32.67 17.66 -1.63
CA LYS A 423 -31.83 18.45 -2.54
C LYS A 423 -32.55 18.75 -3.86
N ALA A 424 -33.26 17.78 -4.43
CA ALA A 424 -34.06 18.00 -5.63
C ALA A 424 -35.19 19.01 -5.37
N ILE A 425 -35.89 18.90 -4.23
CA ILE A 425 -36.92 19.87 -3.83
C ILE A 425 -36.32 21.28 -3.71
N ILE A 426 -35.20 21.44 -3.00
CA ILE A 426 -34.50 22.72 -2.84
C ILE A 426 -34.10 23.31 -4.21
N ALA A 427 -33.60 22.48 -5.13
CA ALA A 427 -33.26 22.94 -6.46
C ALA A 427 -34.49 23.44 -7.24
N THR A 428 -35.62 22.75 -7.14
CA THR A 428 -36.87 23.20 -7.79
C THR A 428 -37.44 24.47 -7.18
N THR A 429 -37.40 24.62 -5.84
CA THR A 429 -37.88 25.83 -5.17
C THR A 429 -36.98 27.03 -5.46
N PHE A 430 -35.66 26.83 -5.51
CA PHE A 430 -34.71 27.88 -5.88
C PHE A 430 -34.90 28.36 -7.33
N LYS A 431 -35.14 27.45 -8.29
CA LYS A 431 -35.45 27.84 -9.67
C LYS A 431 -36.73 28.67 -9.75
N LYS A 432 -37.79 28.24 -9.06
CA LYS A 432 -39.05 29.00 -8.96
C LYS A 432 -38.82 30.38 -8.36
N PHE A 433 -38.01 30.47 -7.30
CA PHE A 433 -37.65 31.75 -6.68
C PHE A 433 -36.95 32.70 -7.67
N GLN A 434 -35.96 32.21 -8.43
CA GLN A 434 -35.29 33.01 -9.45
C GLN A 434 -36.22 33.48 -10.58
N GLU A 435 -37.16 32.64 -11.00
CA GLU A 435 -38.17 33.03 -11.99
C GLU A 435 -39.08 34.13 -11.44
N CYS A 436 -39.56 33.97 -10.20
CA CYS A 436 -40.34 34.99 -9.53
C CYS A 436 -39.58 36.32 -9.38
N GLU A 437 -38.31 36.26 -8.97
CA GLU A 437 -37.44 37.44 -8.83
C GLU A 437 -37.28 38.18 -10.17
N LYS A 438 -37.05 37.45 -11.27
CA LYS A 438 -37.00 38.05 -12.61
C LYS A 438 -38.31 38.74 -12.97
N THR A 439 -39.45 38.08 -12.75
CA THR A 439 -40.76 38.68 -13.04
C THR A 439 -41.06 39.90 -12.18
N ALA A 440 -40.65 39.88 -10.91
CA ALA A 440 -40.80 41.02 -10.00
C ALA A 440 -39.97 42.21 -10.48
N ASN A 441 -38.69 42.00 -10.78
CA ASN A 441 -37.81 43.04 -11.32
C ASN A 441 -38.32 43.62 -12.65
N ASP A 442 -38.87 42.79 -13.53
CA ASP A 442 -39.47 43.26 -14.78
C ASP A 442 -40.74 44.08 -14.54
N SER A 443 -41.56 43.69 -13.56
CA SER A 443 -42.75 44.45 -13.17
C SER A 443 -42.40 45.80 -12.53
N GLU A 444 -41.35 45.85 -11.70
CA GLU A 444 -40.85 47.07 -11.08
C GLU A 444 -40.32 48.04 -12.13
N LYS A 445 -39.51 47.56 -13.08
CA LYS A 445 -39.05 48.37 -14.22
C LYS A 445 -40.19 48.92 -15.08
N ARG A 446 -41.27 48.14 -15.27
CA ARG A 446 -42.45 48.62 -16.00
C ARG A 446 -43.20 49.69 -15.21
N LEU A 447 -43.32 49.51 -13.90
CA LEU A 447 -43.93 50.51 -13.02
C LEU A 447 -43.14 51.82 -13.05
N GLU A 448 -41.82 51.76 -12.91
CA GLU A 448 -40.94 52.93 -12.96
C GLU A 448 -41.10 53.68 -14.30
N ARG A 449 -41.11 52.97 -15.43
CA ARG A 449 -41.37 53.59 -16.75
C ARG A 449 -42.72 54.28 -16.80
N SER A 450 -43.79 53.62 -16.35
CA SER A 450 -45.14 54.19 -16.34
C SER A 450 -45.23 55.42 -15.43
N GLN A 451 -44.53 55.42 -14.29
CA GLN A 451 -44.45 56.58 -13.39
C GLN A 451 -43.76 57.75 -14.09
N THR A 452 -42.59 57.52 -14.71
CA THR A 452 -41.88 58.59 -15.43
C THR A 452 -42.69 59.16 -16.59
N GLU A 453 -43.49 58.35 -17.28
CA GLU A 453 -44.40 58.83 -18.33
C GLU A 453 -45.56 59.64 -17.75
N SER A 454 -46.15 59.19 -16.64
CA SER A 454 -47.18 59.94 -15.91
C SER A 454 -46.68 61.31 -15.48
N ASP A 455 -45.47 61.37 -14.89
CA ASP A 455 -44.86 62.63 -14.44
C ASP A 455 -44.64 63.61 -15.62
N LYS A 456 -44.18 63.11 -16.77
CA LYS A 456 -44.01 63.92 -17.99
C LYS A 456 -45.36 64.44 -18.49
N LEU A 457 -46.40 63.61 -18.48
CA LEU A 457 -47.73 64.02 -18.88
C LEU A 457 -48.31 65.06 -17.91
N GLU A 458 -48.08 64.90 -16.61
CA GLU A 458 -48.51 65.85 -15.61
C GLU A 458 -47.81 67.21 -15.78
N GLN A 459 -46.49 67.23 -16.00
CA GLN A 459 -45.75 68.45 -16.31
C GLN A 459 -46.29 69.13 -17.57
N ARG A 460 -46.60 68.35 -18.63
CA ARG A 460 -47.17 68.89 -19.87
C ARG A 460 -48.58 69.45 -19.66
N LEU A 461 -49.41 68.80 -18.85
CA LEU A 461 -50.72 69.31 -18.48
C LEU A 461 -50.61 70.61 -17.69
N GLN A 462 -49.65 70.71 -16.77
CA GLN A 462 -49.40 71.95 -16.04
C GLN A 462 -48.96 73.09 -16.98
N SER A 463 -48.07 72.83 -17.95
CA SER A 463 -47.69 73.86 -18.92
C SER A 463 -48.85 74.29 -19.82
N LEU A 464 -49.68 73.34 -20.27
CA LEU A 464 -50.86 73.64 -21.10
C LEU A 464 -51.89 74.45 -20.32
N ARG A 465 -52.12 74.14 -19.03
CA ARG A 465 -52.99 74.95 -18.15
C ARG A 465 -52.49 76.38 -18.02
N LYS A 466 -51.18 76.60 -17.85
CA LYS A 466 -50.61 77.95 -17.82
C LYS A 466 -50.90 78.71 -19.13
N ILE A 467 -50.64 78.09 -20.28
CA ILE A 467 -50.94 78.68 -21.59
C ILE A 467 -52.42 79.00 -21.74
N GLN A 468 -53.31 78.10 -21.33
CA GLN A 468 -54.76 78.32 -21.38
C GLN A 468 -55.17 79.52 -20.53
N THR A 469 -54.61 79.67 -19.33
CA THR A 469 -54.89 80.85 -18.47
C THR A 469 -54.37 82.15 -19.07
N GLU A 470 -53.22 82.13 -19.77
CA GLU A 470 -52.69 83.30 -20.47
C GLU A 470 -53.57 83.68 -21.67
N LEU A 471 -53.96 82.71 -22.49
CA LEU A 471 -54.86 82.94 -23.62
C LEU A 471 -56.23 83.46 -23.17
N ALA A 472 -56.78 82.92 -22.07
CA ALA A 472 -58.02 83.41 -21.49
C ALA A 472 -57.93 84.89 -21.08
N LYS A 473 -56.78 85.33 -20.53
CA LYS A 473 -56.53 86.75 -20.19
C LYS A 473 -56.48 87.65 -21.43
N LEU A 474 -55.95 87.15 -22.56
CA LEU A 474 -55.89 87.92 -23.80
C LEU A 474 -57.25 88.07 -24.47
N VAL A 475 -58.07 87.00 -24.45
CA VAL A 475 -59.42 87.02 -25.03
C VAL A 475 -60.37 87.93 -24.26
N SER A 476 -60.11 88.18 -22.97
CA SER A 476 -60.92 89.10 -22.15
C SER A 476 -60.65 90.60 -22.39
N LEU A 477 -59.63 90.97 -23.19
CA LEU A 477 -59.33 92.37 -23.51
C LEU A 477 -60.28 92.88 -24.62
N GLN A 478 -61.04 93.94 -24.35
CA GLN A 478 -62.00 94.55 -25.30
C GLN A 478 -61.61 95.98 -25.73
N ASP A 479 -60.73 96.66 -24.99
CA ASP A 479 -60.35 98.04 -25.26
C ASP A 479 -59.19 98.18 -26.28
N PRO A 480 -59.34 98.97 -27.35
CA PRO A 480 -58.32 99.08 -28.41
C PRO A 480 -56.97 99.65 -27.92
N SER A 481 -56.97 100.50 -26.90
CA SER A 481 -55.72 101.00 -26.30
C SER A 481 -54.97 99.95 -25.47
N GLU A 482 -55.68 98.98 -24.88
CA GLU A 482 -55.05 97.87 -24.16
C GLU A 482 -54.52 96.80 -25.11
N ILE A 483 -55.19 96.60 -26.25
CA ILE A 483 -54.73 95.74 -27.34
C ILE A 483 -53.42 96.26 -27.94
N ASP A 484 -53.30 97.56 -28.20
CA ASP A 484 -52.06 98.15 -28.72
C ASP A 484 -50.90 98.07 -27.71
N LYS A 485 -51.18 98.24 -26.41
CA LYS A 485 -50.18 98.04 -25.34
C LYS A 485 -49.76 96.56 -25.24
N ALA A 486 -50.70 95.63 -25.35
CA ALA A 486 -50.39 94.20 -25.37
C ALA A 486 -49.57 93.84 -26.61
N LEU A 487 -49.92 94.35 -27.79
CA LEU A 487 -49.15 94.16 -29.03
C LEU A 487 -47.72 94.70 -28.91
N LEU A 488 -47.53 95.88 -28.32
CA LEU A 488 -46.20 96.43 -28.04
C LEU A 488 -45.41 95.54 -27.07
N LEU A 489 -46.03 95.07 -25.98
CA LEU A 489 -45.38 94.14 -25.04
C LEU A 489 -45.04 92.79 -25.69
N TYR A 490 -45.90 92.26 -26.55
CA TYR A 490 -45.64 91.00 -27.27
C TYR A 490 -44.61 91.15 -28.37
N THR A 491 -44.56 92.28 -29.07
CA THR A 491 -43.51 92.58 -30.06
C THR A 491 -42.16 92.78 -29.38
N GLU A 492 -42.12 93.48 -28.26
CA GLU A 492 -40.91 93.60 -27.43
C GLU A 492 -40.47 92.24 -26.88
N LYS A 493 -41.41 91.44 -26.35
CA LYS A 493 -41.14 90.07 -25.90
C LYS A 493 -40.68 89.17 -27.05
N SER A 494 -41.24 89.32 -28.24
CA SER A 494 -40.82 88.59 -29.44
C SER A 494 -39.41 88.97 -29.85
N ASN A 495 -39.06 90.25 -29.81
CA ASN A 495 -37.71 90.73 -30.11
C ASN A 495 -36.70 90.22 -29.07
N ILE A 496 -37.03 90.29 -27.78
CA ILE A 496 -36.21 89.73 -26.70
C ILE A 496 -36.02 88.23 -26.91
N MET A 497 -37.11 87.48 -27.17
CA MET A 497 -37.03 86.05 -27.46
C MET A 497 -36.24 85.74 -28.73
N GLN A 498 -36.27 86.60 -29.75
CA GLN A 498 -35.43 86.45 -30.95
C GLN A 498 -33.95 86.61 -30.60
N THR A 499 -33.60 87.65 -29.84
CA THR A 499 -32.21 87.85 -29.39
C THR A 499 -31.73 86.74 -28.46
N GLU A 500 -32.60 86.24 -27.59
CA GLU A 500 -32.30 85.12 -26.70
C GLU A 500 -32.17 83.81 -27.49
N LEU A 501 -32.99 83.61 -28.52
CA LEU A 501 -32.92 82.46 -29.41
C LEU A 501 -31.64 82.49 -30.25
N GLU A 502 -31.23 83.64 -30.78
CA GLU A 502 -29.94 83.80 -31.47
C GLU A 502 -28.75 83.53 -30.53
N ALA A 503 -28.80 84.06 -29.30
CA ALA A 503 -27.78 83.81 -28.29
C ALA A 503 -27.73 82.32 -27.88
N LEU A 504 -28.88 81.67 -27.73
CA LEU A 504 -28.99 80.25 -27.41
C LEU A 504 -28.59 79.37 -28.59
N GLN A 505 -28.90 79.75 -29.83
CA GLN A 505 -28.42 79.06 -31.03
C GLN A 505 -26.90 79.10 -31.10
N LEU A 506 -26.30 80.28 -30.91
CA LEU A 506 -24.85 80.43 -30.90
C LEU A 506 -24.19 79.66 -29.73
N ALA A 507 -24.80 79.68 -28.54
CA ALA A 507 -24.35 78.89 -27.41
C ALA A 507 -24.49 77.37 -27.66
N ASN A 508 -25.55 76.93 -28.34
CA ASN A 508 -25.78 75.53 -28.69
C ASN A 508 -24.81 75.07 -29.78
N GLU A 509 -24.52 75.90 -30.78
CA GLU A 509 -23.48 75.63 -31.78
C GLU A 509 -22.11 75.48 -31.12
N ASN A 510 -21.76 76.36 -30.19
CA ASN A 510 -20.52 76.25 -29.43
C ASN A 510 -20.47 74.98 -28.57
N LYS A 511 -21.58 74.63 -27.91
CA LYS A 511 -21.70 73.36 -27.16
C LYS A 511 -21.65 72.15 -28.07
N ASN A 512 -22.23 72.20 -29.27
CA ASN A 512 -22.17 71.12 -30.25
C ASN A 512 -20.75 70.92 -30.76
N LYS A 513 -20.04 72.00 -31.13
CA LYS A 513 -18.61 71.93 -31.48
C LYS A 513 -17.79 71.30 -30.34
N ARG A 514 -18.03 71.74 -29.09
CA ARG A 514 -17.39 71.16 -27.91
C ARG A 514 -17.75 69.69 -27.70
N ASN A 515 -18.99 69.29 -27.98
CA ASN A 515 -19.45 67.91 -27.86
C ASN A 515 -18.83 67.04 -28.96
N ASP A 516 -18.71 67.56 -30.18
CA ASP A 516 -18.06 66.87 -31.29
C ASP A 516 -16.54 66.70 -31.04
N GLU A 517 -15.88 67.71 -30.48
CA GLU A 517 -14.50 67.60 -29.96
C GLU A 517 -14.39 66.50 -28.90
N LEU A 518 -15.27 66.52 -27.89
CA LEU A 518 -15.28 65.53 -26.81
C LEU A 518 -15.64 64.12 -27.31
N ARG A 519 -16.52 63.99 -28.30
CA ARG A 519 -16.86 62.72 -28.96
C ARG A 519 -15.66 62.18 -29.72
N SER A 520 -14.94 63.04 -30.45
CA SER A 520 -13.71 62.67 -31.13
C SER A 520 -12.65 62.21 -30.12
N GLU A 521 -12.42 62.97 -29.05
CA GLU A 521 -11.50 62.58 -27.97
C GLU A 521 -11.92 61.28 -27.28
N TYR A 522 -13.21 61.11 -26.98
CA TYR A 522 -13.72 59.90 -26.36
C TYR A 522 -13.54 58.70 -27.29
N GLN A 523 -13.85 58.86 -28.58
CA GLN A 523 -13.68 57.79 -29.57
C GLN A 523 -12.22 57.39 -29.71
N GLN A 524 -11.29 58.35 -29.75
CA GLN A 524 -9.84 58.10 -29.77
C GLN A 524 -9.36 57.43 -28.48
N LYS A 525 -9.78 57.91 -27.30
CA LYS A 525 -9.42 57.31 -26.01
C LYS A 525 -10.02 55.91 -25.86
N SER A 526 -11.24 55.69 -26.34
CA SER A 526 -11.91 54.40 -26.32
C SER A 526 -11.27 53.41 -27.29
N SER A 527 -10.84 53.84 -28.48
CA SER A 527 -10.11 52.98 -29.41
C SER A 527 -8.75 52.59 -28.83
N LEU A 528 -8.01 53.57 -28.27
CA LEU A 528 -6.75 53.30 -27.58
C LEU A 528 -6.92 52.36 -26.38
N ALA A 529 -7.97 52.55 -25.59
CA ALA A 529 -8.26 51.66 -24.46
C ALA A 529 -8.62 50.24 -24.93
N ALA A 530 -9.38 50.11 -26.03
CA ALA A 530 -9.70 48.82 -26.62
C ALA A 530 -8.46 48.11 -27.18
N GLU A 531 -7.56 48.83 -27.86
CA GLU A 531 -6.27 48.31 -28.33
C GLU A 531 -5.39 47.86 -27.15
N LEU A 532 -5.28 48.67 -26.09
CA LEU A 532 -4.53 48.31 -24.89
C LEU A 532 -5.14 47.09 -24.18
N ALA A 533 -6.47 46.98 -24.13
CA ALA A 533 -7.15 45.83 -23.56
C ALA A 533 -6.92 44.56 -24.38
N GLN A 534 -6.96 44.64 -25.72
CA GLN A 534 -6.62 43.53 -26.61
C GLN A 534 -5.15 43.12 -26.43
N ASN A 535 -4.22 44.08 -26.36
CA ASN A 535 -2.81 43.81 -26.11
C ASN A 535 -2.61 43.13 -24.75
N LEU A 536 -3.28 43.60 -23.69
CA LEU A 536 -3.20 43.01 -22.35
C LEU A 536 -3.79 41.59 -22.35
N GLN A 537 -4.90 41.36 -23.06
CA GLN A 537 -5.47 40.02 -23.20
C GLN A 537 -4.56 39.08 -23.98
N ALA A 538 -3.91 39.56 -25.05
CA ALA A 538 -2.91 38.80 -25.79
C ALA A 538 -1.69 38.47 -24.91
N LEU A 539 -1.19 39.45 -24.14
CA LEU A 539 -0.12 39.27 -23.16
C LEU A 539 -0.49 38.24 -22.09
N LYS A 540 -1.68 38.36 -21.47
CA LYS A 540 -2.19 37.37 -20.51
C LYS A 540 -2.34 35.98 -21.13
N GLY A 541 -2.79 35.90 -22.38
CA GLY A 541 -2.86 34.64 -23.12
C GLY A 541 -1.48 34.02 -23.31
N SER A 542 -0.48 34.82 -23.70
CA SER A 542 0.90 34.36 -23.82
C SER A 542 1.50 33.95 -22.48
N ASP A 543 1.19 34.67 -21.40
CA ASP A 543 1.67 34.38 -20.05
C ASP A 543 1.07 33.07 -19.54
N GLN A 544 -0.23 32.84 -19.74
CA GLN A 544 -0.87 31.56 -19.43
C GLN A 544 -0.34 30.40 -20.28
N MET A 545 0.03 30.64 -21.55
CA MET A 545 0.68 29.61 -22.35
C MET A 545 2.08 29.29 -21.83
N LEU A 546 2.87 30.29 -21.46
CA LEU A 546 4.19 30.11 -20.85
C LEU A 546 4.09 29.42 -19.48
N GLU A 547 3.12 29.78 -18.65
CA GLU A 547 2.85 29.09 -17.38
C GLU A 547 2.49 27.62 -17.63
N LYS A 548 1.63 27.34 -18.62
CA LYS A 548 1.28 25.96 -19.01
C LYS A 548 2.46 25.20 -19.59
N GLU A 549 3.35 25.86 -20.31
CA GLU A 549 4.61 25.26 -20.74
C GLU A 549 5.44 24.94 -19.49
N VAL A 550 5.79 25.92 -18.65
CA VAL A 550 6.63 25.73 -17.44
C VAL A 550 6.05 24.69 -16.47
N THR A 551 4.74 24.68 -16.24
CA THR A 551 4.06 23.76 -15.31
C THR A 551 3.69 22.43 -15.97
N GLY A 552 3.73 22.36 -17.30
CA GLY A 552 3.40 21.17 -18.07
C GLY A 552 4.38 20.01 -17.85
N PRO A 553 3.94 18.77 -18.13
CA PRO A 553 4.79 17.59 -17.94
C PRO A 553 5.99 17.55 -18.90
N ALA A 554 5.91 18.18 -20.08
CA ALA A 554 6.94 18.11 -21.10
C ALA A 554 8.28 18.78 -20.72
N PRO A 555 8.33 20.05 -20.26
CA PRO A 555 9.59 20.65 -19.82
C PRO A 555 10.03 20.18 -18.44
N ARG A 556 9.14 19.66 -17.58
CA ARG A 556 9.57 18.92 -16.37
C ARG A 556 10.37 17.68 -16.75
N LEU A 557 9.88 16.89 -17.70
CA LEU A 557 10.62 15.75 -18.23
C LEU A 557 11.95 16.15 -18.89
N HIS A 558 12.00 17.28 -19.61
CA HIS A 558 13.25 17.79 -20.18
C HIS A 558 14.22 18.30 -19.12
N SER A 559 13.74 19.04 -18.11
CA SER A 559 14.51 19.48 -16.94
C SER A 559 15.07 18.27 -16.18
N ASP A 560 14.25 17.25 -15.95
CA ASP A 560 14.67 16.06 -15.22
C ASP A 560 15.65 15.22 -16.07
N ALA A 561 15.47 15.16 -17.39
CA ALA A 561 16.45 14.57 -18.30
C ALA A 561 17.78 15.33 -18.29
N LEU A 562 17.76 16.66 -18.27
CA LEU A 562 18.95 17.50 -18.16
C LEU A 562 19.64 17.34 -16.80
N LYS A 563 18.88 17.27 -15.70
CA LYS A 563 19.41 17.01 -14.35
C LYS A 563 20.08 15.63 -14.25
N ARG A 564 19.47 14.61 -14.87
CA ARG A 564 20.08 13.26 -14.97
C ARG A 564 21.37 13.28 -15.79
N LYS A 565 21.41 14.07 -16.87
CA LYS A 565 22.63 14.24 -17.67
C LYS A 565 23.71 15.01 -16.92
N GLU A 566 23.33 16.03 -16.15
CA GLU A 566 24.24 16.78 -15.29
C GLU A 566 24.83 15.89 -14.20
N SER A 567 24.02 15.04 -13.55
CA SER A 567 24.52 14.11 -12.53
C SER A 567 25.47 13.05 -13.13
N GLN A 568 25.16 12.53 -14.32
CA GLN A 568 26.06 11.64 -15.07
C GLN A 568 27.40 12.32 -15.38
N LEU A 569 27.38 13.54 -15.92
CA LEU A 569 28.60 14.28 -16.23
C LEU A 569 29.42 14.62 -14.98
N LYS A 570 28.77 14.89 -13.83
CA LYS A 570 29.48 15.08 -12.55
C LYS A 570 30.17 13.79 -12.09
N ALA A 571 29.49 12.65 -12.20
CA ALA A 571 30.08 11.36 -11.87
C ALA A 571 31.29 11.03 -12.78
N GLU A 572 31.18 11.29 -14.09
CA GLU A 572 32.30 11.14 -15.03
C GLU A 572 33.45 12.10 -14.69
N LEU A 573 33.17 13.36 -14.35
CA LEU A 573 34.20 14.33 -13.96
C LEU A 573 34.91 13.89 -12.68
N GLU A 574 34.19 13.37 -11.69
CA GLU A 574 34.79 12.77 -10.50
C GLU A 574 35.66 11.57 -10.83
N GLU A 575 35.23 10.71 -11.75
CA GLU A 575 36.02 9.57 -12.22
C GLU A 575 37.30 10.02 -12.92
N TYR A 576 37.21 10.97 -13.86
CA TYR A 576 38.37 11.57 -14.51
C TYR A 576 39.29 12.29 -13.53
N SER A 577 38.75 12.94 -12.50
CA SER A 577 39.51 13.57 -11.42
C SER A 577 40.27 12.53 -10.59
N LYS A 578 39.60 11.43 -10.20
CA LYS A 578 40.23 10.29 -9.51
C LYS A 578 41.32 9.66 -10.37
N ARG A 579 41.06 9.47 -11.67
CA ARG A 579 42.03 8.93 -12.65
C ARG A 579 43.20 9.87 -12.86
N SER A 580 42.98 11.18 -12.92
CA SER A 580 44.06 12.18 -13.01
C SER A 580 44.90 12.21 -11.74
N LYS A 581 44.28 12.15 -10.55
CA LYS A 581 44.99 12.03 -9.27
C LYS A 581 45.81 10.75 -9.21
N PHE A 582 45.25 9.63 -9.63
CA PHE A 582 45.96 8.36 -9.72
C PHE A 582 47.14 8.44 -10.69
N LEU A 583 46.94 8.96 -11.90
CA LEU A 583 48.00 9.12 -12.89
C LEU A 583 49.09 10.08 -12.40
N LYS A 584 48.76 11.17 -11.72
CA LYS A 584 49.74 12.07 -11.09
C LYS A 584 50.52 11.37 -9.99
N ALA A 585 49.86 10.59 -9.14
CA ALA A 585 50.53 9.79 -8.11
C ALA A 585 51.42 8.71 -8.73
N PHE A 586 50.97 8.08 -9.81
CA PHE A 586 51.70 7.07 -10.55
C PHE A 586 52.92 7.67 -11.27
N ILE A 587 52.76 8.82 -11.93
CA ILE A 587 53.87 9.58 -12.53
C ILE A 587 54.85 10.02 -11.45
N SER A 588 54.40 10.57 -10.32
CA SER A 588 55.28 10.93 -9.19
C SER A 588 56.08 9.72 -8.71
N LYS A 589 55.42 8.56 -8.55
CA LYS A 589 56.08 7.30 -8.20
C LYS A 589 57.07 6.84 -9.27
N LEU A 590 56.74 6.97 -10.55
CA LEU A 590 57.64 6.69 -11.68
C LEU A 590 58.82 7.65 -11.74
N THR A 591 58.62 8.94 -11.52
CA THR A 591 59.68 9.98 -11.52
C THR A 591 60.60 9.83 -10.30
N SER A 592 60.08 9.27 -9.20
CA SER A 592 60.87 8.93 -8.02
C SER A 592 61.62 7.60 -8.16
N SER A 593 61.16 6.68 -9.00
CA SER A 593 61.78 5.35 -9.20
C SER A 593 62.67 5.30 -10.44
N TYR A 594 62.41 6.16 -11.41
CA TYR A 594 63.22 6.41 -12.59
C TYR A 594 63.53 7.90 -12.61
N ASP A 595 64.80 8.25 -12.52
CA ASP A 595 65.32 9.63 -12.49
C ASP A 595 65.15 10.29 -13.88
N LEU A 596 63.90 10.43 -14.32
CA LEU A 596 63.51 11.04 -15.59
C LEU A 596 63.52 12.54 -15.40
N LYS A 597 64.72 13.13 -15.56
CA LYS A 597 64.90 14.57 -15.72
C LYS A 597 64.15 15.04 -16.97
N LEU A 598 62.92 15.51 -16.81
CA LEU A 598 62.26 16.39 -17.76
C LEU A 598 62.93 17.77 -17.69
N ASN A 599 64.13 17.86 -18.26
CA ASN A 599 64.74 19.14 -18.60
C ASN A 599 64.06 19.66 -19.86
N GLY A 600 63.35 20.78 -19.73
CA GLY A 600 62.67 21.46 -20.83
C GLY A 600 62.18 22.83 -20.42
N ASP A 601 63.09 23.64 -19.88
CA ASP A 601 62.91 25.07 -19.67
C ASP A 601 63.02 25.77 -21.05
N GLY A 602 62.02 26.56 -21.46
CA GLY A 602 62.03 27.14 -22.81
C GLY A 602 60.77 27.89 -23.26
N ARG A 603 60.63 29.14 -22.78
CA ARG A 603 60.23 30.36 -23.51
C ARG A 603 59.13 30.34 -24.60
N SER A 604 58.21 31.30 -24.42
CA SER A 604 57.50 32.11 -25.45
C SER A 604 56.34 31.39 -26.17
N GLN A 605 55.23 32.02 -26.55
CA GLN A 605 54.94 33.41 -26.85
C GLN A 605 53.41 33.64 -26.85
N ASN A 606 53.04 34.90 -26.64
CA ASN A 606 51.73 35.43 -26.97
C ASN A 606 51.37 35.28 -28.46
N SER A 607 50.05 35.34 -28.68
CA SER A 607 49.35 35.99 -29.81
C SER A 607 48.97 35.19 -31.06
N SER A 608 47.65 35.13 -31.25
CA SER A 608 46.90 35.45 -32.48
C SER A 608 47.14 34.69 -33.79
N SER A 609 46.04 34.05 -34.21
CA SER A 609 45.36 34.21 -35.51
C SER A 609 45.79 33.38 -36.73
N SER A 610 44.76 33.12 -37.57
CA SER A 610 44.76 32.57 -38.94
C SER A 610 44.89 31.03 -39.03
N SER A 611 43.83 30.27 -39.32
CA SER A 611 42.99 30.15 -40.53
C SER A 611 43.45 29.07 -41.49
N SER A 612 42.47 28.42 -42.11
CA SER A 612 42.52 27.40 -43.16
C SER A 612 42.78 25.98 -42.66
N LEU A 613 42.20 24.90 -43.17
CA LEU A 613 41.09 24.57 -44.08
C LEU A 613 41.12 23.02 -44.16
N ASN A 614 40.02 22.39 -44.59
CA ASN A 614 39.89 20.99 -45.05
C ASN A 614 39.70 19.92 -43.95
N GLY A 615 38.69 19.05 -43.99
CA GLY A 615 37.64 18.87 -44.98
C GLY A 615 36.78 17.64 -44.68
N ARG A 616 35.52 17.71 -45.15
CA ARG A 616 34.57 16.63 -45.49
C ARG A 616 34.03 15.72 -44.37
N ALA A 617 32.80 16.03 -43.97
CA ALA A 617 31.80 15.03 -43.59
C ALA A 617 30.88 14.73 -44.78
N SER A 618 30.78 13.44 -45.12
CA SER A 618 29.87 12.87 -46.13
C SER A 618 28.69 12.20 -45.43
N GLY A 619 27.49 12.77 -45.64
CA GLY A 619 26.27 12.03 -46.00
C GLY A 619 25.72 11.02 -44.98
N THR A 620 24.53 11.24 -44.42
CA THR A 620 23.28 10.88 -45.13
C THR A 620 22.06 11.69 -44.68
N ARG A 621 21.18 11.85 -45.67
CA ARG A 621 19.91 12.59 -45.75
C ARG A 621 18.89 12.31 -44.64
N SER A 622 18.15 13.37 -44.26
CA SER A 622 16.71 13.29 -44.06
C SER A 622 16.05 14.59 -44.53
N ARG A 623 14.88 14.41 -45.16
CA ARG A 623 14.25 15.23 -46.18
C ARG A 623 13.25 16.19 -45.52
N LEU A 624 13.40 17.49 -45.70
CA LEU A 624 12.41 18.50 -45.36
C LEU A 624 11.60 18.83 -46.61
N THR A 625 10.29 18.59 -46.59
CA THR A 625 9.33 19.16 -47.54
C THR A 625 8.53 20.24 -46.85
N ARG A 626 8.70 21.49 -47.30
CA ARG A 626 7.72 22.56 -47.13
C ARG A 626 6.65 22.41 -48.20
N SER A 627 5.39 22.63 -47.84
CA SER A 627 4.41 23.22 -48.76
C SER A 627 3.34 23.96 -47.96
N ASN A 628 3.30 25.28 -48.19
CA ASN A 628 2.16 26.17 -47.98
C ASN A 628 0.95 25.68 -48.80
N THR A 629 -0.26 25.89 -48.27
CA THR A 629 -1.38 26.56 -48.96
C THR A 629 -2.51 26.90 -47.96
N PRO A 630 -3.39 27.87 -48.28
CA PRO A 630 -4.08 28.72 -47.31
C PRO A 630 -5.52 28.28 -47.00
N THR A 631 -6.04 28.79 -45.88
CA THR A 631 -7.44 28.73 -45.45
C THR A 631 -8.34 29.65 -46.28
N TYR A 632 -9.44 29.10 -46.78
CA TYR A 632 -10.63 29.85 -47.18
C TYR A 632 -11.65 29.83 -46.02
N THR A 633 -12.34 30.97 -45.87
CA THR A 633 -13.58 31.28 -45.12
C THR A 633 -14.17 30.25 -44.18
#